data_AF-A0AAV6BM41-F1
#
_entry.id   AF-A0AAV6BM41-F1
#
_cell.length_a   1.000
_cell.length_b   1.000
_cell.length_c   1.000
_cell.angle_alpha   90.00
_cell.angle_beta   90.00
_cell.angle_gamma   90.00
#
_symmetry.space_group_name_H-M   'P 1'
#
loop_
_entity.id
_entity.type
_entity.pdbx_description
1 polymer ?
#
loop_
_entity_poly.entity_id
_entity_poly.type
_entity_poly.pdbx_seq_one_letter_code
_entity_poly.pdbx_strand_id
1 'polypeptide(L)'
;MTNNALRSAVLTVSLALTLAIPGVALAAPSDDRVLSIDSYTSDKGKALARTHAAALQQLNAQVYHCMPWVEVQKQSIGFFKPKTATQDDRYLSIRIFVEQEPSPQFASLAVEERASSMFSRYVGPMIRRMAAYVPPGSDPSLDGFTVIVEWLKQQASTVSDRPIHETMAVFVDRATALAYLSGNVSPRDLASRSRVMAWDGTNALGTLSVSAWEDNFVSTYKVQNYQMEKGVSCQ
;
A
#
# COMPACT_ATOMS: atom_id res chain seq x y z
N MET A 1 -78.53 -19.53 -28.92
CA MET A 1 -78.98 -18.29 -29.58
C MET A 1 -77.93 -17.23 -29.37
N THR A 2 -77.36 -16.72 -30.48
CA THR A 2 -76.74 -15.38 -30.71
C THR A 2 -75.63 -14.87 -29.77
N ASN A 3 -74.65 -14.08 -30.20
CA ASN A 3 -73.88 -13.84 -31.42
C ASN A 3 -72.89 -12.73 -31.00
N ASN A 4 -71.67 -12.71 -31.56
CA ASN A 4 -70.86 -11.53 -31.89
C ASN A 4 -70.71 -10.37 -30.87
N ALA A 5 -69.47 -10.05 -30.50
CA ALA A 5 -68.66 -9.08 -31.24
C ALA A 5 -67.57 -8.45 -30.37
N LEU A 6 -66.37 -8.43 -30.95
CA LEU A 6 -65.22 -7.59 -30.66
C LEU A 6 -65.57 -6.18 -30.17
N ARG A 7 -64.86 -5.72 -29.13
CA ARG A 7 -64.36 -4.34 -29.06
C ARG A 7 -62.91 -4.34 -28.57
N SER A 8 -62.02 -4.07 -29.52
CA SER A 8 -60.62 -3.75 -29.30
C SER A 8 -60.50 -2.45 -28.50
N ALA A 9 -59.73 -2.47 -27.42
CA ALA A 9 -59.16 -1.27 -26.81
C ALA A 9 -57.64 -1.43 -26.83
N VAL A 10 -57.01 -0.74 -27.79
CA VAL A 10 -55.55 -0.63 -27.87
C VAL A 10 -55.13 0.35 -26.77
N LEU A 11 -54.58 -0.16 -25.67
CA LEU A 11 -53.84 0.64 -24.70
C LEU A 11 -52.37 0.68 -25.13
N THR A 12 -51.96 1.80 -25.71
CA THR A 12 -50.55 2.10 -25.94
C THR A 12 -49.93 2.50 -24.61
N VAL A 13 -49.31 1.54 -23.91
CA VAL A 13 -48.48 1.83 -22.74
C VAL A 13 -47.13 2.31 -23.26
N SER A 14 -46.93 3.63 -23.26
CA SER A 14 -45.63 4.25 -23.49
C SER A 14 -44.72 3.96 -22.29
N LEU A 15 -43.96 2.86 -22.36
CA LEU A 15 -42.92 2.55 -21.39
C LEU A 15 -41.76 3.53 -21.63
N ALA A 16 -41.75 4.65 -20.90
CA ALA A 16 -40.61 5.54 -20.85
C ALA A 16 -39.46 4.80 -20.17
N LEU A 17 -38.59 4.19 -20.97
CA LEU A 17 -37.36 3.57 -20.53
C LEU A 17 -36.41 4.70 -20.12
N THR A 18 -36.47 5.13 -18.86
CA THR A 18 -35.43 5.94 -18.25
C THR A 18 -34.17 5.08 -18.21
N LEU A 19 -33.31 5.28 -19.22
CA LEU A 19 -31.92 4.86 -19.20
C LEU A 19 -31.26 5.53 -18.01
N ALA A 20 -31.28 4.87 -16.85
CA ALA A 20 -30.36 5.15 -15.78
C ALA A 20 -28.97 4.89 -16.36
N ILE A 21 -28.27 5.98 -16.70
CA ILE A 21 -26.84 5.92 -17.01
C ILE A 21 -26.21 5.31 -15.76
N PRO A 22 -25.61 4.10 -15.81
CA PRO A 22 -24.85 3.61 -14.68
C PRO A 22 -23.72 4.63 -14.49
N GLY A 23 -23.81 5.43 -13.44
CA GLY A 23 -22.68 6.22 -12.99
C GLY A 23 -21.54 5.25 -12.84
N VAL A 24 -20.44 5.49 -13.56
CA VAL A 24 -19.20 4.74 -13.38
C VAL A 24 -18.88 4.89 -11.90
N ALA A 25 -19.08 3.82 -11.13
CA ALA A 25 -18.66 3.78 -9.74
C ALA A 25 -17.14 3.87 -9.78
N LEU A 26 -16.63 5.09 -9.64
CA LEU A 26 -15.21 5.31 -9.42
C LEU A 26 -14.90 4.64 -8.09
N ALA A 27 -14.13 3.55 -8.16
CA ALA A 27 -13.70 2.87 -6.95
C ALA A 27 -12.84 3.86 -6.15
N ALA A 28 -13.27 4.18 -4.94
CA ALA A 28 -12.59 5.07 -4.02
C ALA A 28 -11.67 4.27 -3.08
N PRO A 29 -10.58 4.86 -2.58
CA PRO A 29 -9.77 4.22 -1.55
C PRO A 29 -10.65 3.90 -0.33
N SER A 30 -10.49 2.70 0.23
CA SER A 30 -11.20 2.33 1.46
C SER A 30 -10.61 3.08 2.66
N ASP A 31 -11.46 3.71 3.47
CA ASP A 31 -11.03 4.41 4.69
C ASP A 31 -10.50 3.46 5.77
N ASP A 32 -10.83 2.16 5.67
CA ASP A 32 -10.43 1.15 6.65
C ASP A 32 -8.94 0.78 6.59
N ARG A 33 -8.16 1.39 5.69
CA ARG A 33 -6.71 1.20 5.59
C ARG A 33 -5.92 2.03 6.59
N VAL A 34 -6.48 3.13 7.07
CA VAL A 34 -5.89 3.96 8.14
C VAL A 34 -6.27 3.40 9.51
N LEU A 35 -5.28 3.28 10.40
CA LEU A 35 -5.48 2.81 11.77
C LEU A 35 -6.35 3.81 12.54
N SER A 36 -7.44 3.32 13.15
CA SER A 36 -8.30 4.14 14.00
C SER A 36 -7.54 4.74 15.17
N ILE A 37 -7.88 5.98 15.53
CA ILE A 37 -7.32 6.66 16.69
C ILE A 37 -7.53 5.89 18.01
N ASP A 38 -8.63 5.15 18.12
CA ASP A 38 -8.96 4.39 19.32
C ASP A 38 -8.09 3.14 19.49
N SER A 39 -7.40 2.73 18.43
CA SER A 39 -6.45 1.61 18.46
C SER A 39 -5.09 1.98 19.06
N TYR A 40 -4.81 3.28 19.28
CA TYR A 40 -3.55 3.72 19.88
C TYR A 40 -3.62 3.67 21.42
N THR A 41 -2.63 3.02 22.03
CA THR A 41 -2.58 2.84 23.49
C THR A 41 -1.82 3.93 24.23
N SER A 42 -0.98 4.71 23.54
CA SER A 42 -0.17 5.80 24.11
C SER A 42 -0.71 7.17 23.75
N ASP A 43 -0.47 8.17 24.60
CA ASP A 43 -0.81 9.58 24.30
C ASP A 43 -0.04 10.13 23.09
N LYS A 44 1.24 9.81 22.93
CA LYS A 44 2.04 10.21 21.76
C LYS A 44 1.46 9.68 20.46
N GLY A 45 1.14 8.39 20.41
CA GLY A 45 0.48 7.76 19.25
C GLY A 45 -0.88 8.39 18.93
N LYS A 46 -1.72 8.66 19.94
CA LYS A 46 -3.00 9.36 19.74
C LYS A 46 -2.80 10.78 19.23
N ALA A 47 -1.82 11.51 19.77
CA ALA A 47 -1.50 12.87 19.33
C ALA A 47 -1.05 12.87 17.86
N LEU A 48 -0.10 12.02 17.48
CA LEU A 48 0.33 11.85 16.08
C LEU A 48 -0.86 11.52 15.16
N ALA A 49 -1.70 10.57 15.55
CA ALA A 49 -2.88 10.18 14.77
C ALA A 49 -3.88 11.33 14.59
N ARG A 50 -4.12 12.15 15.63
CA ARG A 50 -4.98 13.35 15.54
C ARG A 50 -4.38 14.40 14.62
N THR A 51 -3.11 14.72 14.84
CA THR A 51 -2.41 15.78 14.10
C THR A 51 -2.36 15.48 12.60
N HIS A 52 -2.11 14.22 12.24
CA HIS A 52 -1.87 13.82 10.85
C HIS A 52 -3.05 13.09 10.20
N ALA A 53 -4.25 13.10 10.82
CA ALA A 53 -5.40 12.32 10.35
C ALA A 53 -5.72 12.54 8.85
N ALA A 54 -5.77 13.80 8.41
CA ALA A 54 -6.02 14.14 7.02
C ALA A 54 -4.87 13.70 6.10
N ALA A 55 -3.63 13.84 6.55
CA ALA A 55 -2.43 13.44 5.80
C ALA A 55 -2.39 11.91 5.58
N LEU A 56 -2.81 11.11 6.57
CA LEU A 56 -2.90 9.65 6.43
C LEU A 56 -3.95 9.23 5.40
N GLN A 57 -5.09 9.92 5.35
CA GLN A 57 -6.12 9.65 4.35
C GLN A 57 -5.67 10.05 2.93
N GLN A 58 -4.98 11.18 2.80
CA GLN A 58 -4.41 11.59 1.52
C GLN A 58 -3.31 10.65 1.03
N LEU A 59 -2.45 10.16 1.93
CA LEU A 59 -1.47 9.13 1.61
C LEU A 59 -2.15 7.84 1.10
N ASN A 60 -3.20 7.39 1.79
CA ASN A 60 -3.98 6.21 1.36
C ASN A 60 -4.55 6.40 -0.05
N ALA A 61 -5.20 7.54 -0.30
CA ALA A 61 -5.74 7.88 -1.61
C ALA A 61 -4.66 7.96 -2.70
N GLN A 62 -3.50 8.56 -2.38
CA GLN A 62 -2.39 8.68 -3.32
C GLN A 62 -1.84 7.30 -3.70
N VAL A 63 -1.60 6.42 -2.73
CA VAL A 63 -1.11 5.06 -3.01
C VAL A 63 -2.14 4.30 -3.85
N TYR A 64 -3.42 4.37 -3.49
CA TYR A 64 -4.51 3.73 -4.22
C TYR A 64 -4.56 4.15 -5.70
N HIS A 65 -4.47 5.45 -5.99
CA HIS A 65 -4.57 5.93 -7.36
C HIS A 65 -3.26 5.80 -8.16
N CYS A 66 -2.11 5.93 -7.49
CA CYS A 66 -0.81 6.03 -8.15
C CYS A 66 -0.03 4.73 -8.22
N MET A 67 -0.43 3.73 -7.43
CA MET A 67 0.15 2.41 -7.42
C MET A 67 -0.96 1.34 -7.48
N PRO A 68 -1.78 1.30 -8.56
CA PRO A 68 -2.93 0.40 -8.65
C PRO A 68 -2.59 -1.10 -8.65
N TRP A 69 -1.32 -1.47 -8.72
CA TRP A 69 -0.81 -2.85 -8.56
C TRP A 69 -0.41 -3.17 -7.10
N VAL A 70 -0.73 -2.27 -6.16
CA VAL A 70 -0.42 -2.42 -4.75
C VAL A 70 -1.71 -2.29 -3.93
N GLU A 71 -1.93 -3.25 -3.05
CA GLU A 71 -2.99 -3.18 -2.04
C GLU A 71 -2.41 -2.73 -0.70
N VAL A 72 -2.96 -1.66 -0.11
CA VAL A 72 -2.69 -1.33 1.29
C VAL A 72 -3.55 -2.23 2.18
N GLN A 73 -2.95 -2.89 3.17
CA GLN A 73 -3.68 -3.78 4.07
C GLN A 73 -4.57 -3.00 5.05
N LYS A 74 -5.67 -3.61 5.53
CA LYS A 74 -6.58 -2.99 6.51
C LYS A 74 -5.83 -2.52 7.76
N GLN A 75 -6.15 -1.31 8.23
CA GLN A 75 -5.59 -0.68 9.42
C GLN A 75 -4.06 -0.70 9.47
N SER A 76 -3.41 -0.52 8.32
CA SER A 76 -1.96 -0.65 8.21
C SER A 76 -1.22 0.65 7.89
N ILE A 77 -1.94 1.76 7.69
CA ILE A 77 -1.38 3.12 7.68
C ILE A 77 -1.55 3.73 9.08
N GLY A 78 -0.45 4.11 9.75
CA GLY A 78 -0.52 4.73 11.09
C GLY A 78 0.80 4.81 11.83
N PHE A 79 0.77 5.18 13.11
CA PHE A 79 1.97 5.40 13.94
C PHE A 79 2.24 4.22 14.89
N PHE A 80 2.90 3.19 14.38
CA PHE A 80 3.15 1.95 15.11
C PHE A 80 4.43 2.02 15.92
N LYS A 81 4.43 1.32 17.05
CA LYS A 81 5.63 1.06 17.83
C LYS A 81 6.28 -0.23 17.34
N PRO A 82 7.55 -0.23 16.88
CA PRO A 82 8.27 -1.46 16.57
C PRO A 82 8.30 -2.39 17.79
N LYS A 83 8.12 -3.70 17.59
CA LYS A 83 8.09 -4.68 18.70
C LYS A 83 9.37 -4.67 19.56
N THR A 84 10.49 -4.27 18.98
CA THR A 84 11.80 -4.21 19.66
C THR A 84 12.09 -2.86 20.31
N ALA A 85 11.22 -1.85 20.12
CA ALA A 85 11.39 -0.54 20.74
C ALA A 85 11.13 -0.64 22.25
N THR A 86 12.06 -0.12 23.05
CA THR A 86 11.93 -0.08 24.52
C THR A 86 11.15 1.16 24.96
N GLN A 87 11.24 2.25 24.21
CA GLN A 87 10.51 3.50 24.46
C GLN A 87 9.23 3.57 23.63
N ASP A 88 8.49 4.68 23.74
CA ASP A 88 7.32 4.96 22.91
C ASP A 88 7.73 5.49 21.53
N ASP A 89 8.58 4.73 20.83
CA ASP A 89 9.09 5.09 19.50
C ASP A 89 7.99 4.84 18.47
N ARG A 90 7.52 5.89 17.81
CA ARG A 90 6.39 5.89 16.88
C ARG A 90 6.86 6.12 15.47
N TYR A 91 6.70 5.09 14.65
CA TYR A 91 7.07 5.09 13.25
C TYR A 91 5.80 5.23 12.40
N LEU A 92 5.78 6.19 11.47
CA LEU A 92 4.75 6.20 10.44
C LEU A 92 4.97 4.95 9.59
N SER A 93 3.97 4.08 9.55
CA SER A 93 4.06 2.78 8.92
C SER A 93 3.01 2.60 7.85
N ILE A 94 3.34 1.83 6.82
CA ILE A 94 2.42 1.33 5.80
C ILE A 94 2.73 -0.13 5.50
N ARG A 95 1.68 -0.97 5.35
CA ARG A 95 1.81 -2.35 4.86
C ARG A 95 1.15 -2.49 3.51
N ILE A 96 1.96 -2.86 2.54
CA ILE A 96 1.55 -3.05 1.16
C ILE A 96 1.69 -4.52 0.75
N PHE A 97 0.70 -5.02 0.02
CA PHE A 97 0.79 -6.24 -0.75
C PHE A 97 1.01 -5.86 -2.22
N VAL A 98 2.06 -6.39 -2.81
CA VAL A 98 2.42 -6.14 -4.21
C VAL A 98 1.82 -7.24 -5.06
N GLU A 99 0.86 -6.89 -5.89
CA GLU A 99 0.34 -7.78 -6.92
C GLU A 99 1.40 -7.94 -8.02
N GLN A 100 1.80 -9.19 -8.25
CA GLN A 100 2.84 -9.53 -9.21
C GLN A 100 2.33 -10.60 -10.15
N GLU A 101 2.59 -10.41 -11.43
CA GLU A 101 2.48 -11.49 -12.39
C GLU A 101 3.49 -12.60 -12.04
N PRO A 102 3.13 -13.88 -12.24
CA PRO A 102 4.06 -14.99 -12.10
C PRO A 102 5.33 -14.79 -12.93
N SER A 103 6.48 -14.81 -12.28
CA SER A 103 7.80 -14.71 -12.89
C SER A 103 8.69 -15.86 -12.41
N PRO A 104 8.96 -16.86 -13.26
CA PRO A 104 9.89 -17.95 -12.94
C PRO A 104 11.27 -17.45 -12.54
N GLN A 105 11.73 -16.34 -13.16
CA GLN A 105 13.01 -15.73 -12.85
C GLN A 105 13.02 -15.22 -11.41
N PHE A 106 12.02 -14.43 -11.02
CA PHE A 106 11.90 -13.93 -9.65
C PHE A 106 11.72 -15.07 -8.63
N ALA A 107 10.90 -16.08 -8.96
CA ALA A 107 10.66 -17.25 -8.12
C ALA A 107 11.93 -18.05 -7.81
N SER A 108 12.88 -18.10 -8.76
CA SER A 108 14.12 -18.87 -8.66
C SER A 108 15.20 -18.24 -7.77
N LEU A 109 15.06 -16.96 -7.41
CA LEU A 109 16.01 -16.22 -6.58
C LEU A 109 16.10 -16.78 -5.15
N ALA A 110 17.17 -16.45 -4.41
CA ALA A 110 17.19 -16.61 -2.96
C ALA A 110 16.22 -15.61 -2.28
N VAL A 111 15.84 -15.85 -1.03
CA VAL A 111 14.92 -14.95 -0.29
C VAL A 111 15.53 -13.56 -0.16
N GLU A 112 16.82 -13.47 0.11
CA GLU A 112 17.61 -12.24 0.20
C GLU A 112 17.58 -11.43 -1.10
N GLU A 113 17.66 -12.11 -2.25
CA GLU A 113 17.66 -11.49 -3.57
C GLU A 113 16.25 -11.00 -3.95
N ARG A 114 15.22 -11.77 -3.61
CA ARG A 114 13.82 -11.32 -3.73
C ARG A 114 13.55 -10.10 -2.86
N ALA A 115 13.95 -10.15 -1.59
CA ALA A 115 13.81 -9.05 -0.66
C ALA A 115 14.58 -7.80 -1.12
N SER A 116 15.79 -7.96 -1.67
CA SER A 116 16.59 -6.86 -2.25
C SER A 116 15.89 -6.21 -3.46
N SER A 117 15.25 -7.01 -4.31
CA SER A 117 14.46 -6.51 -5.43
C SER A 117 13.23 -5.72 -4.94
N MET A 118 12.51 -6.25 -3.95
CA MET A 118 11.37 -5.57 -3.33
C MET A 118 11.77 -4.29 -2.61
N PHE A 119 12.92 -4.32 -1.92
CA PHE A 119 13.48 -3.16 -1.24
C PHE A 119 13.74 -2.03 -2.23
N SER A 120 14.53 -2.31 -3.26
CA SER A 120 14.94 -1.33 -4.27
C SER A 120 13.75 -0.68 -4.95
N ARG A 121 12.74 -1.50 -5.27
CA ARG A 121 11.56 -1.05 -5.99
C ARG A 121 10.58 -0.23 -5.14
N TYR A 122 10.34 -0.62 -3.89
CA TYR A 122 9.21 -0.08 -3.12
C TYR A 122 9.61 0.80 -1.94
N VAL A 123 10.72 0.51 -1.25
CA VAL A 123 10.99 1.13 0.06
C VAL A 123 11.33 2.61 -0.07
N GLY A 124 12.35 2.95 -0.86
CA GLY A 124 12.77 4.33 -1.07
C GLY A 124 11.64 5.22 -1.62
N PRO A 125 10.97 4.82 -2.72
CA PRO A 125 9.83 5.54 -3.25
C PRO A 125 8.67 5.67 -2.25
N MET A 126 8.39 4.66 -1.42
CA MET A 126 7.33 4.74 -0.41
C MET A 126 7.70 5.70 0.73
N ILE A 127 8.95 5.71 1.18
CA ILE A 127 9.44 6.69 2.17
C ILE A 127 9.25 8.13 1.67
N ARG A 128 9.57 8.40 0.40
CA ARG A 128 9.36 9.72 -0.22
C ARG A 128 7.88 10.11 -0.21
N ARG A 129 6.98 9.18 -0.53
CA ARG A 129 5.51 9.41 -0.48
C ARG A 129 5.03 9.70 0.92
N MET A 130 5.41 8.87 1.89
CA MET A 130 5.05 9.06 3.30
C MET A 130 5.54 10.41 3.82
N ALA A 131 6.78 10.80 3.48
CA ALA A 131 7.36 12.07 3.89
C ALA A 131 6.75 13.30 3.19
N ALA A 132 6.14 13.15 2.01
CA ALA A 132 5.42 14.24 1.36
C ALA A 132 4.16 14.67 2.13
N TYR A 133 3.54 13.73 2.86
CA TYR A 133 2.36 13.96 3.68
C TYR A 133 2.68 14.21 5.15
N VAL A 134 3.66 13.48 5.70
CA VAL A 134 4.11 13.61 7.08
C VAL A 134 5.64 13.78 7.09
N PRO A 135 6.15 15.00 6.90
CA PRO A 135 7.58 15.25 6.85
C PRO A 135 8.24 14.95 8.20
N PRO A 136 9.33 14.15 8.26
CA PRO A 136 10.00 13.83 9.53
C PRO A 136 10.69 15.04 10.15
N GLY A 137 10.89 16.12 9.39
CA GLY A 137 11.40 17.39 9.90
C GLY A 137 10.35 18.22 10.66
N SER A 138 9.06 18.07 10.37
CA SER A 138 8.01 18.95 10.91
C SER A 138 7.41 18.49 12.22
N ASP A 139 7.55 17.21 12.58
CA ASP A 139 7.05 16.66 13.85
C ASP A 139 8.17 15.89 14.57
N PRO A 140 8.74 16.44 15.66
CA PRO A 140 9.79 15.76 16.41
C PRO A 140 9.30 14.51 17.16
N SER A 141 7.98 14.31 17.27
CA SER A 141 7.40 13.10 17.87
C SER A 141 7.41 11.90 16.93
N LEU A 142 7.74 12.08 15.65
CA LEU A 142 7.90 10.99 14.69
C LEU A 142 9.33 10.44 14.76
N ASP A 143 9.48 9.15 15.07
CA ASP A 143 10.78 8.50 15.26
C ASP A 143 11.33 7.83 13.99
N GLY A 144 10.52 7.71 12.94
CA GLY A 144 10.95 7.16 11.67
C GLY A 144 9.81 6.65 10.79
N PHE A 145 10.19 5.84 9.80
CA PHE A 145 9.28 5.19 8.86
C PHE A 145 9.39 3.67 8.92
N THR A 146 8.26 2.98 8.79
CA THR A 146 8.24 1.54 8.54
C THR A 146 7.52 1.25 7.22
N VAL A 147 8.20 0.59 6.29
CA VAL A 147 7.56 0.07 5.06
C VAL A 147 7.54 -1.44 5.15
N ILE A 148 6.34 -2.02 5.19
CA ILE A 148 6.12 -3.46 5.17
C ILE A 148 5.69 -3.84 3.77
N VAL A 149 6.50 -4.64 3.08
CA VAL A 149 6.24 -5.10 1.72
C VAL A 149 5.93 -6.59 1.76
N GLU A 150 4.83 -6.98 1.15
CA GLU A 150 4.41 -8.37 1.02
C GLU A 150 4.26 -8.74 -0.44
N TRP A 151 4.61 -9.97 -0.78
CA TRP A 151 4.43 -10.49 -2.12
C TRP A 151 4.14 -11.99 -2.10
N LEU A 152 3.53 -12.47 -3.17
CA LEU A 152 3.23 -13.89 -3.32
C LEU A 152 4.53 -14.70 -3.50
N LYS A 153 4.66 -15.79 -2.74
CA LYS A 153 5.72 -16.79 -2.95
C LYS A 153 5.37 -17.62 -4.18
N GLN A 154 6.06 -17.36 -5.29
CA GLN A 154 5.76 -17.95 -6.60
C GLN A 154 6.37 -19.37 -6.79
N GLN A 155 6.20 -20.26 -5.82
CA GLN A 155 6.65 -21.66 -5.93
C GLN A 155 5.60 -22.55 -6.59
N ALA A 156 6.05 -23.65 -7.24
CA ALA A 156 5.16 -24.67 -7.76
C ALA A 156 4.30 -25.26 -6.63
N SER A 157 2.98 -25.17 -6.78
CA SER A 157 1.97 -25.54 -5.79
C SER A 157 2.28 -26.85 -5.06
N THR A 158 2.41 -26.80 -3.73
CA THR A 158 2.33 -28.00 -2.89
C THR A 158 1.05 -27.93 -2.06
N VAL A 159 0.13 -28.85 -2.36
CA VAL A 159 -0.98 -29.46 -1.58
C VAL A 159 -1.99 -28.56 -0.83
N SER A 160 -1.69 -27.32 -0.49
CA SER A 160 -2.66 -26.37 0.08
C SER A 160 -2.95 -25.24 -0.91
N ASP A 161 -4.21 -25.07 -1.29
CA ASP A 161 -4.72 -23.98 -2.15
C ASP A 161 -4.58 -22.57 -1.53
N ARG A 162 -3.83 -22.41 -0.44
CA ARG A 162 -3.66 -21.11 0.22
C ARG A 162 -2.42 -20.39 -0.31
N PRO A 163 -2.56 -19.15 -0.81
CA PRO A 163 -1.43 -18.28 -1.12
C PRO A 163 -0.49 -18.11 0.08
N ILE A 164 0.81 -18.31 -0.15
CA ILE A 164 1.87 -18.06 0.85
C ILE A 164 2.52 -16.72 0.51
N HIS A 165 2.58 -15.82 1.48
CA HIS A 165 3.18 -14.49 1.29
C HIS A 165 4.55 -14.44 1.94
N GLU A 166 5.53 -13.93 1.22
CA GLU A 166 6.77 -13.46 1.84
C GLU A 166 6.58 -12.00 2.26
N THR A 167 7.12 -11.66 3.43
CA THR A 167 6.96 -10.33 4.03
C THR A 167 8.31 -9.79 4.43
N MET A 168 8.54 -8.51 4.18
CA MET A 168 9.68 -7.75 4.67
C MET A 168 9.21 -6.48 5.37
N ALA A 169 9.61 -6.27 6.62
CA ALA A 169 9.39 -5.03 7.35
C ALA A 169 10.71 -4.25 7.44
N VAL A 170 10.74 -3.06 6.85
CA VAL A 170 11.91 -2.18 6.83
C VAL A 170 11.68 -1.01 7.77
N PHE A 171 12.53 -0.89 8.79
CA PHE A 171 12.51 0.21 9.76
C PHE A 171 13.64 1.19 9.44
N VAL A 172 13.27 2.45 9.22
CA VAL A 172 14.20 3.56 8.94
C VAL A 172 14.01 4.61 10.02
N ASP A 173 15.02 4.84 10.85
CA ASP A 173 14.97 5.88 11.87
C ASP A 173 14.88 7.29 11.23
N ARG A 174 14.46 8.27 12.03
CA ARG A 174 14.28 9.65 11.61
C ARG A 174 15.53 10.27 10.98
N ALA A 175 16.71 10.02 11.54
CA ALA A 175 17.96 10.62 11.06
C ALA A 175 18.34 10.06 9.69
N THR A 176 18.24 8.75 9.52
CA THR A 176 18.44 8.05 8.25
C THR A 176 17.42 8.50 7.21
N ALA A 177 16.14 8.62 7.59
CA ALA A 177 15.09 9.09 6.70
C ALA A 177 15.35 10.53 6.21
N LEU A 178 15.70 11.44 7.11
CA LEU A 178 16.05 12.83 6.76
C LEU A 178 17.23 12.87 5.78
N ALA A 179 18.28 12.09 6.03
CA ALA A 179 19.46 12.05 5.16
C ALA A 179 19.16 11.44 3.78
N TYR A 180 18.28 10.44 3.70
CA TYR A 180 17.83 9.88 2.42
C TYR A 180 16.97 10.87 1.64
N LEU A 181 16.01 11.51 2.30
CA LEU A 181 15.11 12.49 1.68
C LEU A 181 15.85 13.73 1.17
N SER A 182 16.94 14.12 1.83
CA SER A 182 17.80 15.22 1.39
C SER A 182 18.81 14.83 0.30
N GLY A 183 18.82 13.56 -0.14
CA GLY A 183 19.76 13.06 -1.16
C GLY A 183 21.19 12.79 -0.67
N ASN A 184 21.44 12.84 0.65
CA ASN A 184 22.76 12.60 1.24
C ASN A 184 23.06 11.10 1.46
N VAL A 185 22.06 10.24 1.30
CA VAL A 185 22.13 8.79 1.47
C VAL A 185 21.61 8.15 0.20
N SER A 186 22.42 7.30 -0.43
CA SER A 186 22.02 6.52 -1.61
C SER A 186 21.04 5.40 -1.23
N PRO A 187 20.33 4.75 -2.17
CA PRO A 187 19.53 3.55 -1.86
C PRO A 187 20.34 2.45 -1.16
N ARG A 188 21.60 2.26 -1.55
CA ARG A 188 22.51 1.30 -0.92
C ARG A 188 22.78 1.65 0.54
N ASP A 189 23.03 2.93 0.82
CA ASP A 189 23.25 3.40 2.18
C ASP A 189 21.96 3.38 3.01
N LEU A 190 20.80 3.61 2.38
CA LEU A 190 19.51 3.44 3.03
C LEU A 190 19.34 1.98 3.48
N ALA A 191 19.62 1.01 2.61
CA ALA A 191 19.54 -0.41 2.96
C ALA A 191 20.49 -0.79 4.11
N SER A 192 21.74 -0.31 4.10
CA SER A 192 22.72 -0.64 5.13
C SER A 192 22.41 -0.01 6.50
N ARG A 193 21.72 1.14 6.51
CA ARG A 193 21.29 1.84 7.75
C ARG A 193 19.91 1.41 8.24
N SER A 194 19.14 0.72 7.41
CA SER A 194 17.82 0.24 7.77
C SER A 194 17.91 -1.05 8.57
N ARG A 195 16.97 -1.26 9.49
CA ARG A 195 16.74 -2.59 10.05
C ARG A 195 15.70 -3.31 9.21
N VAL A 196 16.06 -4.43 8.61
CA VAL A 196 15.16 -5.23 7.77
C VAL A 196 14.83 -6.54 8.48
N MET A 197 13.55 -6.80 8.71
CA MET A 197 13.06 -8.08 9.23
C MET A 197 12.27 -8.81 8.15
N ALA A 198 12.45 -10.13 8.01
CA ALA A 198 11.81 -10.90 6.96
C ALA A 198 11.10 -12.16 7.47
N TRP A 199 10.10 -12.60 6.70
CA TRP A 199 9.33 -13.82 6.88
C TRP A 199 9.11 -14.50 5.53
N ASP A 200 9.27 -15.83 5.47
CA ASP A 200 9.09 -16.64 4.24
C ASP A 200 7.66 -17.17 4.03
N GLY A 201 6.73 -16.63 4.83
CA GLY A 201 5.32 -17.04 4.93
C GLY A 201 5.04 -18.10 5.98
N THR A 202 6.07 -18.75 6.55
CA THR A 202 5.93 -19.76 7.62
C THR A 202 6.78 -19.40 8.84
N ASN A 203 8.03 -19.01 8.62
CA ASN A 203 9.03 -18.77 9.64
C ASN A 203 9.47 -17.31 9.65
N ALA A 204 9.83 -16.82 10.83
CA ALA A 204 10.62 -15.59 10.95
C ALA A 204 12.06 -15.89 10.55
N LEU A 205 12.60 -15.13 9.58
CA LEU A 205 13.97 -15.25 9.12
C LEU A 205 14.94 -14.38 9.94
N GLY A 206 14.39 -13.52 10.80
CA GLY A 206 15.17 -12.58 11.62
C GLY A 206 15.58 -11.35 10.82
N THR A 207 16.73 -10.77 11.18
CA THR A 207 17.28 -9.61 10.48
C THR A 207 17.92 -10.05 9.18
N LEU A 208 17.55 -9.41 8.07
CA LEU A 208 18.05 -9.69 6.73
C LEU A 208 18.99 -8.57 6.26
N SER A 209 20.08 -8.92 5.60
CA SER A 209 20.86 -7.95 4.84
C SER A 209 20.36 -7.92 3.40
N VAL A 210 19.98 -6.74 2.93
CA VAL A 210 19.49 -6.55 1.55
C VAL A 210 20.42 -5.64 0.77
N SER A 211 20.53 -5.89 -0.52
CA SER A 211 21.16 -4.97 -1.46
C SER A 211 20.11 -4.00 -2.00
N ALA A 212 20.56 -2.80 -2.36
CA ALA A 212 19.68 -1.79 -2.95
C ALA A 212 20.33 -1.03 -4.10
N TRP A 213 19.51 -0.70 -5.09
CA TRP A 213 19.86 0.07 -6.28
C TRP A 213 18.73 1.05 -6.64
N GLU A 214 19.02 1.99 -7.55
CA GLU A 214 17.98 2.83 -8.13
C GLU A 214 17.09 2.00 -9.04
N ASP A 215 15.80 1.93 -8.72
CA ASP A 215 14.77 1.26 -9.51
C ASP A 215 13.67 2.29 -9.83
N ASN A 216 13.44 2.53 -11.12
CA ASN A 216 12.46 3.50 -11.60
C ASN A 216 11.10 2.87 -11.95
N PHE A 217 10.87 1.61 -11.59
CA PHE A 217 9.62 0.91 -11.90
C PHE A 217 8.41 1.68 -11.37
N VAL A 218 8.42 2.12 -10.12
CA VAL A 218 7.25 2.81 -9.52
C VAL A 218 6.93 4.13 -10.23
N SER A 219 7.92 4.81 -10.82
CA SER A 219 7.69 6.05 -11.57
C SER A 219 7.40 5.86 -13.05
N THR A 220 7.67 4.68 -13.62
CA THR A 220 7.59 4.43 -15.07
C THR A 220 6.53 3.41 -15.45
N TYR A 221 6.18 2.48 -14.56
CA TYR A 221 5.21 1.44 -14.81
C TYR A 221 3.79 2.02 -14.89
N LYS A 222 2.99 1.49 -15.83
CA LYS A 222 1.59 1.83 -16.01
C LYS A 222 0.80 0.55 -16.23
N VAL A 223 -0.23 0.34 -15.42
CA VAL A 223 -1.17 -0.77 -15.63
C VAL A 223 -1.92 -0.54 -16.93
N GLN A 224 -1.97 -1.56 -17.77
CA GLN A 224 -2.67 -1.48 -19.04
C GLN A 224 -4.15 -1.18 -18.81
N ASN A 225 -4.70 -0.23 -19.57
CA ASN A 225 -6.09 0.21 -19.49
C ASN A 225 -6.50 0.88 -18.16
N TYR A 226 -5.57 1.15 -17.24
CA TYR A 226 -5.87 1.96 -16.06
C TYR A 226 -6.04 3.43 -16.45
N GLN A 227 -7.19 4.00 -16.10
CA GLN A 227 -7.47 5.42 -16.24
C GLN A 227 -7.45 6.07 -14.87
N MET A 228 -6.46 6.92 -14.65
CA MET A 228 -6.36 7.70 -13.41
C MET A 228 -7.56 8.65 -13.29
N GLU A 229 -8.09 8.76 -12.07
CA GLU A 229 -9.20 9.66 -11.79
C GLU A 229 -8.86 11.12 -12.12
N LYS A 230 -9.83 11.85 -12.67
CA LYS A 230 -9.63 13.24 -13.10
C LYS A 230 -9.28 14.12 -11.91
N GLY A 231 -8.16 14.84 -12.01
CA GLY A 231 -7.69 15.75 -10.96
C GLY A 231 -6.70 15.11 -9.98
N VAL A 232 -6.47 13.80 -10.06
CA VAL A 232 -5.39 13.14 -9.34
C VAL A 232 -4.07 13.38 -10.07
N SER A 233 -2.99 13.60 -9.31
CA SER A 233 -1.63 13.70 -9.82
C SER A 233 -0.72 12.79 -8.99
N CYS A 234 0.13 12.03 -9.68
CA CYS A 234 1.06 11.11 -9.06
C CYS A 234 2.46 11.71 -9.02
N GLN A 235 3.07 11.65 -7.84
CA GLN A 235 4.44 12.08 -7.56
C GLN A 235 5.32 10.86 -7.26
#